data_AF-A0A6I1W0U9-F1
#
_entry.id   AF-A0A6I1W0U9-F1
#
_cell.length_a   1.000
_cell.length_b   1.000
_cell.length_c   1.000
_cell.angle_alpha   90.00
_cell.angle_beta   90.00
_cell.angle_gamma   90.00
#
_symmetry.space_group_name_H-M   'P 1'
#
loop_
_entity.id
_entity.type
_entity.pdbx_description
1 polymer ?
#
loop_
_entity_poly.entity_id
_entity_poly.type
_entity_poly.pdbx_seq_one_letter_code
_entity_poly.pdbx_strand_id
1 'polypeptide(L)' 'LLITQNGEAKMVVIDVKSYEEQAETMALLKLLALGNREIENGQFRDAQDVFAELDLADAQ' A
#
# COMPACT_ATOMS: atom_id res chain seq x y z
N LEU A 1 8.47 13.39 -19.80
CA LEU A 1 8.66 14.76 -20.34
C LEU A 1 8.32 15.76 -19.23
N LEU A 2 9.14 16.78 -18.99
CA LEU A 2 8.79 17.88 -18.08
C LEU A 2 8.30 19.07 -18.89
N ILE A 3 7.18 19.67 -18.47
CA ILE A 3 6.64 20.89 -19.07
C ILE A 3 6.88 22.04 -18.09
N THR A 4 7.56 23.08 -18.56
CA THR A 4 7.88 24.27 -17.78
C THR A 4 7.01 25.46 -18.20
N GLN A 5 6.74 26.38 -17.28
CA GLN A 5 6.23 27.72 -17.58
C GLN A 5 7.16 28.74 -16.93
N ASN A 6 7.59 29.76 -17.68
CA ASN A 6 8.54 30.79 -17.23
C ASN A 6 9.83 30.23 -16.60
N GLY A 7 10.31 29.07 -17.09
CA GLY A 7 11.51 28.41 -16.58
C GLY A 7 11.28 27.51 -15.35
N GLU A 8 10.06 27.42 -14.83
CA GLU A 8 9.71 26.58 -13.67
C GLU A 8 8.96 25.33 -14.12
N ALA A 9 9.34 24.15 -13.61
CA ALA A 9 8.62 22.90 -13.89
C ALA A 9 7.23 22.92 -13.25
N LYS A 10 6.19 22.73 -14.05
CA LYS A 10 4.79 22.72 -13.59
C LYS A 10 4.11 21.37 -13.77
N MET A 11 4.50 20.58 -14.76
CA MET A 11 3.89 19.28 -15.05
C MET A 11 4.91 18.26 -15.49
N VAL A 12 4.59 16.98 -15.25
CA VAL A 12 5.33 15.84 -15.76
C VAL A 12 4.36 14.98 -16.57
N VAL A 13 4.72 14.69 -17.81
CA VAL A 13 4.00 13.73 -18.64
C VAL A 13 4.73 12.39 -18.54
N ILE A 14 3.98 11.37 -18.14
CA ILE A 14 4.40 9.97 -18.06
C ILE A 14 3.33 9.08 -18.70
N ASP A 15 3.70 7.85 -19.05
CA ASP A 15 2.77 6.83 -19.48
C ASP A 15 1.80 6.50 -18.33
N VAL A 16 0.51 6.31 -18.66
CA VAL A 16 -0.54 5.94 -17.72
C VAL A 16 -0.18 4.66 -16.98
N LYS A 17 0.38 3.67 -17.66
CA LYS A 17 0.77 2.40 -17.03
C LYS A 17 1.84 2.61 -15.96
N SER A 18 2.86 3.42 -16.27
CA SER A 18 3.91 3.74 -15.30
C SER A 18 3.39 4.55 -14.11
N TYR A 19 2.39 5.41 -14.32
CA TYR A 19 1.73 6.13 -13.22
C TYR A 19 0.97 5.17 -12.29
N GLU A 20 0.19 4.26 -12.85
CA GLU A 20 -0.58 3.27 -12.10
C GLU A 20 0.35 2.36 -11.29
N GLU A 21 1.41 1.82 -11.89
CA GLU A 21 2.42 1.00 -11.20
C GLU A 21 3.07 1.76 -10.02
N GLN A 22 3.38 3.05 -10.20
CA GLN A 22 3.92 3.88 -9.13
C GLN A 22 2.89 4.13 -8.02
N ALA A 23 1.64 4.37 -8.37
CA ALA A 23 0.56 4.58 -7.41
C ALA A 23 0.30 3.32 -6.57
N GLU A 24 0.26 2.15 -7.21
CA GLU A 24 0.10 0.85 -6.54
C GLU A 24 1.29 0.55 -5.62
N THR A 25 2.52 0.78 -6.10
CA THR A 25 3.73 0.61 -5.30
C THR A 25 3.69 1.50 -4.06
N MET A 26 3.27 2.76 -4.21
CA MET A 26 3.14 3.69 -3.08
C MET A 26 2.04 3.25 -2.10
N ALA A 27 0.93 2.70 -2.60
CA ALA A 27 -0.13 2.15 -1.76
C ALA A 27 0.37 0.96 -0.93
N LEU A 28 1.12 0.04 -1.55
CA LEU A 28 1.73 -1.09 -0.85
C LEU A 28 2.71 -0.64 0.23
N LEU A 29 3.58 0.33 -0.08
CA LEU A 29 4.53 0.88 0.90
C LEU A 29 3.81 1.53 2.10
N LYS A 30 2.67 2.19 1.87
CA LYS A 30 1.85 2.73 2.97
C LYS A 30 1.24 1.63 3.84
N LEU A 31 0.74 0.55 3.24
CA LEU A 31 0.21 -0.60 3.97
C LEU A 31 1.30 -1.26 4.84
N LEU A 32 2.51 -1.43 4.29
CA LEU A 32 3.64 -1.97 5.04
C LEU A 32 4.06 -1.06 6.19
N ALA A 33 4.13 0.25 5.95
CA ALA A 33 4.45 1.22 7.00
C ALA A 33 3.39 1.23 8.11
N LEU A 34 2.11 1.14 7.74
CA LEU A 34 1.01 1.02 8.70
C LEU A 34 1.12 -0.28 9.51
N GLY A 35 1.30 -1.42 8.84
CA GLY A 35 1.43 -2.72 9.51
C GLY A 35 2.62 -2.78 10.46
N ASN A 36 3.76 -2.19 10.08
CA ASN A 36 4.91 -2.07 10.99
C ASN A 36 4.57 -1.30 12.26
N ARG A 37 3.84 -0.19 12.14
CA ARG A 37 3.39 0.60 13.29
C ARG A 37 2.39 -0.16 14.16
N GLU A 38 1.47 -0.92 13.56
CA GLU A 38 0.53 -1.77 14.29
C GLU A 38 1.27 -2.84 15.09
N ILE A 39 2.29 -3.48 14.51
CA ILE A 39 3.15 -4.44 15.21
C ILE A 39 3.86 -3.78 16.39
N GLU A 40 4.49 -2.62 16.20
CA GLU A 40 5.16 -1.86 17.27
C GLU A 40 4.22 -1.51 18.43
N ASN A 41 2.94 -1.24 18.14
CA ASN A 41 1.92 -0.94 19.13
C ASN A 41 1.25 -2.19 19.74
N GLY A 42 1.68 -3.41 19.35
CA GLY A 42 1.07 -4.66 19.81
C GLY A 42 -0.32 -4.94 19.22
N GLN A 43 -0.69 -4.27 18.13
CA GLN A 43 -1.96 -4.41 17.44
C GLN A 43 -1.91 -5.55 16.40
N PHE A 44 -1.57 -6.76 16.85
CA PHE A 44 -1.54 -7.96 16.00
C PHE A 44 -2.16 -9.15 16.73
N ARG A 45 -2.44 -10.22 15.99
CA ARG A 45 -2.89 -11.52 16.53
C ARG A 45 -1.98 -12.62 16.01
N ASP A 46 -1.90 -13.74 16.74
CA ASP A 46 -1.16 -14.91 16.29
C ASP A 46 -1.83 -15.51 15.04
N ALA A 47 -1.01 -15.96 14.08
CA ALA A 47 -1.52 -16.51 12.83
C ALA A 47 -2.34 -17.79 13.07
N GLN A 48 -1.97 -18.63 14.04
CA GLN A 48 -2.70 -19.85 14.37
C GLN A 48 -4.11 -19.56 14.85
N ASP A 49 -4.28 -18.52 15.67
CA ASP A 49 -5.60 -18.08 16.16
C ASP A 49 -6.50 -17.62 15.01
N VAL A 50 -5.92 -16.92 14.02
CA VAL A 50 -6.67 -16.46 12.84
C VAL A 50 -7.12 -17.64 11.98
N PHE A 51 -6.24 -18.59 11.68
CA PHE A 51 -6.60 -19.75 10.87
C PHE A 51 -7.64 -20.65 11.56
N ALA A 52 -7.52 -20.87 12.87
CA ALA A 52 -8.52 -21.61 13.64
C ALA A 52 -9.90 -20.95 13.59
N GLU A 53 -9.97 -19.61 13.64
CA GLU A 53 -11.22 -18.85 13.51
C GLU A 53 -11.85 -18.99 12.12
N LEU A 54 -11.03 -18.96 11.05
CA LEU A 54 -11.50 -19.16 9.67
C LEU A 54 -12.03 -20.58 9.43
N ASP A 55 -11.33 -21.61 9.91
CA ASP A 55 -11.76 -23.00 9.79
C ASP A 55 -13.12 -23.25 10.48
N LEU A 56 -13.37 -22.55 11.60
CA LEU A 56 -14.66 -22.59 12.29
C LEU A 56 -15.77 -21.86 11.51
N ALA A 57 -15.44 -20.76 10.84
CA ALA A 57 -16.39 -20.00 10.03
C ALA A 57 -16.82 -20.75 8.76
N ASP A 58 -15.88 -21.46 8.10
CA ASP A 58 -16.15 -22.26 6.90
C ASP A 58 -16.96 -23.53 7.19
N ALA A 59 -17.04 -23.95 8.45
CA ALA A 59 -17.81 -25.12 8.89
C ALA A 59 -19.29 -24.81 9.20
N GLN A 60 -19.73 -23.55 9.13
CA GLN A 60 -21.12 -23.10 9.31
C GLN A 60 -21.85 -22.87 7.99
#